data_AF-D3F507-F1
#
_entry.id   AF-D3F507-F1
#
_cell.length_a   1.000
_cell.length_b   1.000
_cell.length_c   1.000
_cell.angle_alpha   90.00
_cell.angle_beta   90.00
_cell.angle_gamma   90.00
#
_symmetry.space_group_name_H-M   'P 1'
#
loop_
_entity.id
_entity.type
_entity.pdbx_description
1 polymer ?
#
loop_
_entity_poly.entity_id
_entity_poly.type
_entity_poly.pdbx_seq_one_letter_code
_entity_poly.pdbx_strand_id
1 'polypeptide(L)'
;MTTDLPPRLARLGDALEQAASADLAGASSAASAPASARARTTAGRGRRPRRIALFAAAIAIAIPGAAIAGSQLIDTDEVADSIPAGSLWLAGTEPSCTVVRENVEFHCTLGKAPSGEVLADWKGTVEPTVDASKRVNGGCRSLASDGRSWRCYIGSEAVEQRIIGAGFLGDYAPTPGAG
;
A
#
# COMPACT_ATOMS: atom_id res chain seq x y z
N MET A 1 -13.17 25.45 -24.26
CA MET A 1 -12.08 24.61 -24.82
C MET A 1 -12.52 23.17 -24.68
N THR A 2 -12.91 22.53 -25.78
CA THR A 2 -13.36 21.13 -25.81
C THR A 2 -12.14 20.21 -25.81
N THR A 3 -11.97 19.40 -24.77
CA THR A 3 -10.93 18.38 -24.65
C THR A 3 -11.26 17.22 -25.59
N ASP A 4 -10.79 17.31 -26.83
CA ASP A 4 -10.90 16.23 -27.80
C ASP A 4 -9.84 15.16 -27.44
N LEU A 5 -10.28 14.13 -26.70
CA LEU A 5 -9.44 12.99 -26.35
C LEU A 5 -9.15 12.18 -27.63
N PRO A 6 -7.88 11.81 -27.90
CA PRO A 6 -7.52 11.04 -29.09
C PRO A 6 -8.45 9.83 -29.28
N PRO A 7 -9.00 9.59 -30.48
CA PRO A 7 -10.05 8.58 -30.73
C PRO A 7 -9.61 7.13 -30.46
N ARG A 8 -8.32 6.91 -30.19
CA ARG A 8 -7.77 5.63 -29.74
C ARG A 8 -7.91 5.42 -28.23
N LEU A 9 -7.78 6.49 -27.43
CA LEU A 9 -7.92 6.43 -25.98
C LEU A 9 -9.38 6.30 -25.57
N ALA A 10 -10.28 7.02 -26.24
CA ALA A 10 -11.72 6.84 -26.06
C ALA A 10 -12.13 5.38 -26.30
N ARG A 11 -11.70 4.78 -27.41
CA ARG A 11 -11.95 3.36 -27.72
C ARG A 11 -11.37 2.38 -26.71
N LEU A 12 -10.22 2.68 -26.11
CA LEU A 12 -9.64 1.84 -25.05
C LEU A 12 -10.42 1.94 -23.74
N GLY A 13 -10.90 3.15 -23.40
CA GLY A 13 -11.79 3.38 -22.27
C GLY A 13 -13.09 2.61 -22.42
N ASP A 14 -13.76 2.76 -23.57
CA ASP A 14 -15.02 2.08 -23.87
C ASP A 14 -14.88 0.55 -23.81
N ALA A 15 -13.76 0.01 -24.33
CA ALA A 15 -13.50 -1.43 -24.31
C ALA A 15 -13.25 -1.97 -22.89
N LEU A 16 -12.56 -1.20 -22.04
CA LEU A 16 -12.34 -1.56 -20.63
C LEU A 16 -13.64 -1.51 -19.83
N GLU A 17 -14.44 -0.47 -20.03
CA GLU A 17 -15.72 -0.31 -19.36
C GLU A 17 -16.71 -1.41 -19.76
N GLN A 18 -16.73 -1.79 -21.04
CA GLN A 18 -17.55 -2.89 -21.54
C GLN A 18 -17.11 -4.25 -20.97
N ALA A 19 -15.80 -4.50 -20.88
CA ALA A 19 -15.27 -5.73 -20.28
C ALA A 19 -15.59 -5.83 -18.78
N ALA A 20 -15.42 -4.74 -18.03
CA ALA A 20 -15.76 -4.67 -16.62
C ALA A 20 -17.26 -4.86 -16.38
N SER A 21 -18.10 -4.21 -17.19
CA SER A 21 -19.57 -4.35 -17.08
C SER A 21 -20.03 -5.78 -17.37
N ALA A 22 -19.42 -6.46 -18.34
CA ALA A 22 -19.73 -7.85 -18.64
C ALA A 22 -19.34 -8.80 -17.49
N ASP A 23 -18.22 -8.54 -16.82
CA ASP A 23 -17.74 -9.34 -15.68
C ASP A 23 -18.66 -9.15 -14.45
N LEU A 24 -19.06 -7.91 -14.19
CA LEU A 24 -20.04 -7.56 -13.14
C LEU A 24 -21.42 -8.18 -13.42
N ALA A 25 -21.91 -8.11 -14.67
CA ALA A 25 -23.17 -8.72 -15.07
C ALA A 25 -23.13 -10.24 -14.95
N GLY A 26 -22.03 -10.88 -15.34
CA GLY A 26 -21.79 -12.31 -15.14
C GLY A 26 -21.85 -12.70 -13.67
N ALA A 27 -21.18 -11.96 -12.79
CA ALA A 27 -21.18 -12.19 -11.35
C ALA A 27 -22.57 -12.04 -10.71
N SER A 28 -23.39 -11.07 -11.16
CA SER A 28 -24.76 -10.85 -10.67
C SER A 28 -25.73 -11.97 -11.07
N SER A 29 -25.51 -12.61 -12.23
CA SER A 29 -26.34 -13.73 -12.71
C SER A 29 -26.06 -15.05 -11.96
N ALA A 30 -24.84 -15.22 -11.43
CA ALA A 30 -24.46 -16.35 -10.58
C ALA A 30 -24.98 -16.21 -9.14
N ALA A 31 -25.21 -14.98 -8.66
CA ALA A 31 -25.68 -14.69 -7.31
C ALA A 31 -27.17 -14.99 -7.08
N SER A 32 -27.94 -15.38 -8.11
CA SER A 32 -29.39 -15.63 -8.01
C SER A 32 -29.81 -17.10 -8.16
N ALA A 33 -28.89 -18.07 -8.09
CA ALA A 33 -29.24 -19.49 -8.15
C ALA A 33 -29.42 -20.08 -6.73
N PRO A 34 -30.63 -20.44 -6.28
CA PRO A 34 -30.83 -21.12 -5.00
C PRO A 34 -30.37 -22.58 -5.09
N ALA A 35 -29.46 -22.96 -4.19
CA ALA A 35 -28.92 -24.31 -4.07
C ALA A 35 -29.86 -25.22 -3.26
N SER A 36 -30.68 -26.03 -3.94
CA SER A 36 -31.16 -27.29 -3.36
C SER A 36 -31.42 -28.33 -4.45
N ALA A 37 -31.00 -29.57 -4.13
CA ALA A 37 -31.17 -30.82 -4.88
C ALA A 37 -30.19 -31.10 -6.04
N ARG A 38 -29.21 -32.00 -5.78
CA ARG A 38 -29.35 -33.40 -6.22
C ARG A 38 -28.25 -34.33 -5.74
N ALA A 39 -28.70 -35.44 -5.14
CA ALA A 39 -27.99 -36.70 -5.00
C ALA A 39 -28.60 -37.72 -5.99
N ARG A 40 -27.78 -38.69 -6.45
CA ARG A 40 -28.15 -40.01 -7.06
C ARG A 40 -28.89 -39.92 -8.42
N THR A 41 -28.71 -40.76 -9.46
CA THR A 41 -28.48 -42.22 -9.60
C THR A 41 -27.99 -42.58 -11.04
N THR A 42 -27.64 -43.86 -11.22
CA THR A 42 -27.14 -44.63 -12.37
C THR A 42 -28.13 -44.98 -13.52
N ALA A 43 -27.56 -45.20 -14.71
CA ALA A 43 -27.92 -46.14 -15.81
C ALA A 43 -29.28 -46.07 -16.56
N GLY A 44 -29.22 -45.89 -17.88
CA GLY A 44 -30.33 -46.11 -18.83
C GLY A 44 -29.88 -45.97 -20.29
N ARG A 45 -29.84 -47.09 -21.01
CA ARG A 45 -29.48 -47.23 -22.43
C ARG A 45 -30.71 -46.89 -23.29
N GLY A 46 -30.66 -45.83 -24.11
CA GLY A 46 -31.74 -45.55 -25.09
C GLY A 46 -31.76 -44.15 -25.72
N ARG A 47 -31.33 -44.10 -27.00
CA ARG A 47 -31.57 -43.08 -28.05
C ARG A 47 -30.95 -41.66 -27.91
N ARG A 48 -30.17 -41.31 -28.95
CA ARG A 48 -29.52 -40.02 -29.33
C ARG A 48 -30.46 -38.77 -29.25
N PRO A 49 -29.96 -37.56 -29.59
CA PRO A 49 -28.82 -36.84 -29.03
C PRO A 49 -29.22 -35.38 -28.70
N ARG A 50 -28.51 -34.70 -27.80
CA ARG A 50 -28.04 -33.33 -28.02
C ARG A 50 -27.51 -32.73 -26.73
N ARG A 51 -26.36 -32.10 -26.91
CA ARG A 51 -25.86 -30.95 -26.17
C ARG A 51 -25.41 -31.29 -24.77
N ILE A 52 -24.11 -31.54 -24.65
CA ILE A 52 -23.07 -30.54 -24.35
C ILE A 52 -22.92 -30.47 -22.84
N ALA A 53 -21.72 -30.91 -22.42
CA ALA A 53 -20.95 -30.42 -21.29
C ALA A 53 -21.53 -30.72 -19.88
N LEU A 54 -20.75 -31.01 -18.85
CA LEU A 54 -19.31 -31.02 -18.65
C LEU A 54 -18.95 -32.28 -17.87
N PHE A 55 -17.84 -32.90 -18.24
CA PHE A 55 -17.18 -33.85 -17.34
C PHE A 55 -16.47 -33.08 -16.24
N ALA A 56 -16.62 -33.65 -15.06
CA ALA A 56 -16.02 -33.31 -13.78
C ALA A 56 -14.52 -33.04 -13.83
N ALA A 57 -14.09 -32.12 -12.96
CA ALA A 57 -12.97 -32.37 -12.06
C ALA A 57 -13.08 -31.42 -10.85
N ALA A 58 -13.72 -31.94 -9.79
CA ALA A 58 -13.41 -31.49 -8.44
C ALA A 58 -11.94 -31.85 -8.15
N ILE A 59 -11.20 -30.99 -7.44
CA ILE A 59 -10.38 -31.31 -6.26
C ILE A 59 -9.62 -30.05 -5.83
N ALA A 60 -9.97 -29.62 -4.61
CA ALA A 60 -9.17 -28.98 -3.57
C ALA A 60 -8.15 -27.89 -3.95
N ILE A 61 -8.27 -26.71 -3.34
CA ILE A 61 -7.61 -26.39 -2.07
C ILE A 61 -8.15 -25.05 -1.54
N ALA A 62 -8.31 -25.03 -0.22
CA ALA A 62 -8.61 -23.93 0.69
C ALA A 62 -8.61 -22.48 0.13
N ILE A 63 -9.73 -21.79 0.36
CA ILE A 63 -9.90 -20.34 0.57
C ILE A 63 -8.88 -19.44 -0.15
N PRO A 64 -9.30 -18.75 -1.22
CA PRO A 64 -8.90 -17.34 -1.37
C PRO A 64 -10.03 -16.50 -1.99
N GLY A 65 -10.39 -15.32 -1.52
CA GLY A 65 -9.88 -14.47 -0.47
C GLY A 65 -10.81 -13.25 -0.48
N ALA A 66 -11.18 -12.75 0.70
CA ALA A 66 -11.76 -11.44 0.78
C ALA A 66 -10.71 -10.45 0.27
N ALA A 67 -10.92 -9.86 -0.91
CA ALA A 67 -10.16 -8.71 -1.35
C ALA A 67 -10.69 -7.47 -0.62
N ILE A 68 -10.51 -7.45 0.70
CA ILE A 68 -10.38 -6.20 1.45
C ILE A 68 -8.93 -5.81 1.20
N ALA A 69 -8.69 -4.88 0.28
CA ALA A 69 -7.44 -4.15 0.30
C ALA A 69 -7.42 -3.40 1.62
N GLY A 70 -6.73 -3.94 2.63
CA GLY A 70 -6.42 -3.20 3.83
C GLY A 70 -5.53 -2.04 3.42
N SER A 71 -6.13 -0.86 3.23
CA SER A 71 -5.39 0.38 3.44
C SER A 71 -5.01 0.35 4.91
N GLN A 72 -3.83 -0.21 5.21
CA GLN A 72 -3.20 0.01 6.49
C GLN A 72 -3.01 1.52 6.57
N LEU A 73 -3.93 2.17 7.28
CA LEU A 73 -3.80 3.57 7.62
C LEU A 73 -2.51 3.62 8.43
N ILE A 74 -1.50 4.31 7.90
CA ILE A 74 -0.24 4.47 8.62
C ILE A 74 -0.55 5.37 9.80
N ASP A 75 -0.50 4.79 11.00
CA ASP A 75 -0.79 5.51 12.23
C ASP A 75 0.39 6.40 12.61
N THR A 76 0.10 7.46 13.34
CA THR A 76 1.08 8.36 13.95
C THR A 76 2.12 7.64 14.79
N ASP A 77 1.73 6.58 15.50
CA ASP A 77 2.64 5.75 16.29
C ASP A 77 3.63 4.97 15.40
N GLU A 78 3.16 4.46 14.25
CA GLU A 78 4.02 3.77 13.29
C GLU A 78 5.06 4.72 12.68
N VAL A 79 4.65 5.95 12.35
CA VAL A 79 5.58 6.98 11.87
C VAL A 79 6.57 7.36 12.95
N ALA A 80 6.10 7.54 14.19
CA ALA A 80 6.97 7.85 15.32
C ALA A 80 8.04 6.75 15.51
N ASP A 81 7.64 5.49 15.53
CA ASP A 81 8.57 4.36 15.69
C ASP A 81 9.57 4.23 14.54
N SER A 82 9.21 4.69 13.34
CA SER A 82 10.07 4.61 12.16
C SER A 82 11.21 5.65 12.13
N ILE A 83 11.12 6.72 12.92
CA ILE A 83 12.10 7.82 12.95
C ILE A 83 13.43 7.38 13.61
N PRO A 84 13.44 6.84 14.83
CA PRO A 84 14.68 6.39 15.50
C PRO A 84 15.32 5.19 14.79
N ALA A 85 14.54 4.44 14.01
CA ALA A 85 15.02 3.27 13.29
C ALA A 85 15.89 3.62 12.07
N GLY A 86 15.76 4.84 11.54
CA GLY A 86 16.50 5.29 10.36
C GLY A 86 17.91 5.77 10.63
N SER A 87 18.21 6.25 11.85
CA SER A 87 19.46 6.95 12.15
C SER A 87 19.89 6.79 13.61
N LEU A 88 21.16 6.47 13.87
CA LEU A 88 21.66 6.25 15.25
C LEU A 88 21.59 7.51 16.11
N TRP A 89 21.72 8.70 15.51
CA TRP A 89 21.67 9.98 16.21
C TRP A 89 20.27 10.31 16.76
N LEU A 90 19.25 9.62 16.26
CA LEU A 90 17.85 9.73 16.70
C LEU A 90 17.46 8.64 17.72
N ALA A 91 18.41 7.81 18.16
CA ALA A 91 18.13 6.79 19.17
C ALA A 91 17.72 7.43 20.50
N GLY A 92 16.61 6.95 21.08
CA GLY A 92 16.13 7.41 22.40
C GLY A 92 15.50 8.80 22.41
N THR A 93 15.14 9.36 21.26
CA THR A 93 14.51 10.68 21.16
C THR A 93 13.00 10.69 21.42
N GLU A 94 12.37 9.51 21.55
CA GLU A 94 10.95 9.34 21.91
C GLU A 94 10.02 10.28 21.10
N PRO A 95 9.91 10.09 19.78
CA PRO A 95 9.10 10.95 18.92
C PRO A 95 7.60 10.82 19.21
N SER A 96 6.87 11.90 18.98
CA SER A 96 5.41 11.93 18.90
C SER A 96 5.00 12.67 17.63
N CYS A 97 4.01 12.15 16.90
CA CYS A 97 3.61 12.66 15.60
C CYS A 97 2.12 13.06 15.58
N THR A 98 1.81 14.04 14.74
CA THR A 98 0.44 14.45 14.39
C THR A 98 0.25 14.41 12.89
N VAL A 99 -0.96 14.07 12.45
CA VAL A 99 -1.30 14.01 11.03
C VAL A 99 -1.45 15.43 10.48
N VAL A 100 -0.71 15.73 9.40
CA VAL A 100 -0.91 16.95 8.59
C VAL A 100 -1.73 16.61 7.35
N ARG A 101 -1.38 15.51 6.68
CA ARG A 101 -2.14 14.91 5.58
C ARG A 101 -2.17 13.39 5.76
N GLU A 102 -3.37 12.83 5.85
CA GLU A 102 -3.57 11.40 6.11
C GLU A 102 -2.70 10.53 5.20
N ASN A 103 -1.97 9.59 5.81
CA ASN A 103 -1.10 8.61 5.15
C ASN A 103 0.04 9.19 4.29
N VAL A 104 0.30 10.50 4.37
CA VAL A 104 1.27 11.16 3.49
C VAL A 104 2.20 12.09 4.23
N GLU A 105 1.68 12.97 5.09
CA GLU A 105 2.47 14.01 5.76
C GLU A 105 2.17 14.07 7.25
N PHE A 106 3.23 14.11 8.03
CA PHE A 106 3.18 14.10 9.49
C PHE A 106 4.10 15.18 10.06
N HIS A 107 3.68 15.78 11.16
CA HIS A 107 4.52 16.66 11.96
C HIS A 107 4.91 15.94 13.22
N CYS A 108 6.21 15.75 13.42
CA CYS A 108 6.75 15.00 14.54
C CYS A 108 7.62 15.88 15.43
N THR A 109 7.53 15.65 16.73
CA THR A 109 8.34 16.30 17.75
C THR A 109 9.12 15.27 18.54
N LEU A 110 10.38 15.56 18.84
CA LEU A 110 11.24 14.71 19.65
C LEU A 110 11.21 15.18 21.11
N GLY A 111 11.10 14.24 22.05
CA GLY A 111 11.18 14.54 23.49
C GLY A 111 12.55 15.06 23.92
N LYS A 112 13.61 14.68 23.20
CA LYS A 112 15.00 15.11 23.43
C LYS A 112 15.65 15.51 22.10
N ALA A 113 16.67 16.36 22.18
CA ALA A 113 17.46 16.68 21.00
C ALA A 113 18.21 15.42 20.51
N PRO A 114 18.42 15.25 19.19
CA PRO A 114 19.23 14.17 18.65
C PRO A 114 20.61 14.13 19.31
N SER A 115 21.11 12.93 19.61
CA SER A 115 22.46 12.75 20.13
C SER A 115 23.45 12.82 18.98
N GLY A 116 24.24 13.89 18.89
CA GLY A 116 25.29 14.04 17.88
C GLY A 116 25.89 15.43 17.93
N GLU A 117 27.11 15.55 18.47
CA GLU A 117 27.87 16.82 18.53
C GLU A 117 28.23 17.38 17.14
N VAL A 118 28.02 16.61 16.07
CA VAL A 118 28.54 16.91 14.73
C VAL A 118 27.78 18.04 14.04
N LEU A 119 26.48 18.24 14.36
CA LEU A 119 25.66 19.29 13.76
C LEU A 119 25.23 20.30 14.82
N ALA A 120 25.81 21.50 14.76
CA ALA A 120 25.37 22.65 15.55
C ALA A 120 24.00 23.19 15.10
N ASP A 121 23.58 22.87 13.88
CA ASP A 121 22.30 23.25 13.30
C ASP A 121 21.70 22.04 12.56
N TRP A 122 20.61 21.52 13.10
CA TRP A 122 19.86 20.41 12.50
C TRP A 122 18.88 20.88 11.43
N LYS A 123 18.66 22.17 11.26
CA LYS A 123 17.59 22.66 10.39
C LYS A 123 17.84 22.23 8.94
N GLY A 124 16.84 21.58 8.35
CA GLY A 124 16.90 21.11 6.97
C GLY A 124 17.57 19.75 6.79
N THR A 125 18.22 19.19 7.81
CA THR A 125 18.75 17.82 7.80
C THR A 125 17.64 16.84 7.46
N VAL A 126 17.96 15.85 6.63
CA VAL A 126 17.03 14.81 6.18
C VAL A 126 17.48 13.46 6.70
N GLU A 127 16.52 12.68 7.18
CA GLU A 127 16.77 11.32 7.67
C GLU A 127 15.69 10.39 7.09
N PRO A 128 16.06 9.22 6.57
CA PRO A 128 15.07 8.25 6.11
C PRO A 128 14.29 7.67 7.30
N THR A 129 13.05 7.26 7.06
CA THR A 129 12.27 6.48 8.03
C THR A 129 12.27 5.01 7.62
N VAL A 130 12.29 4.13 8.61
CA VAL A 130 12.35 2.68 8.39
C VAL A 130 11.22 2.00 9.14
N ASP A 131 10.40 1.25 8.41
CA ASP A 131 9.25 0.53 8.98
C ASP A 131 9.66 -0.70 9.82
N ALA A 132 8.67 -1.32 10.46
CA ALA A 132 8.87 -2.53 11.26
C ALA A 132 9.44 -3.72 10.45
N SER A 133 9.24 -3.74 9.14
CA SER A 133 9.78 -4.75 8.22
C SER A 133 11.22 -4.44 7.78
N LYS A 134 11.86 -3.44 8.39
CA LYS A 134 13.22 -2.99 8.08
C LYS A 134 13.35 -2.49 6.64
N ARG A 135 12.32 -1.81 6.15
CA ARG A 135 12.36 -1.17 4.83
C ARG A 135 12.19 0.33 4.95
N VAL A 136 12.89 1.06 4.09
CA VAL A 136 12.72 2.49 3.97
C VAL A 136 11.30 2.78 3.49
N ASN A 137 10.49 3.43 4.31
CA ASN A 137 9.10 3.73 3.99
C ASN A 137 8.86 5.23 3.71
N GLY A 138 9.86 6.09 3.93
CA GLY A 138 9.73 7.53 3.75
C GLY A 138 10.95 8.29 4.26
N GLY A 139 10.72 9.50 4.75
CA GLY A 139 11.75 10.28 5.42
C GLY A 139 11.25 11.56 6.06
N CYS A 140 12.08 12.12 6.93
CA CYS A 140 11.79 13.33 7.69
C CYS A 140 12.83 14.42 7.41
N ARG A 141 12.38 15.67 7.44
CA ARG A 141 13.23 16.86 7.39
C ARG A 141 13.06 17.67 8.67
N SER A 142 14.17 18.00 9.33
CA SER A 142 14.15 18.87 10.49
C SER A 142 13.74 20.30 10.11
N LEU A 143 12.87 20.89 10.91
CA LEU A 143 12.32 22.24 10.74
C LEU A 143 13.06 23.28 11.60
N ALA A 144 13.79 22.83 12.62
CA ALA A 144 14.39 23.67 13.65
C ALA A 144 15.85 23.29 13.92
N SER A 145 16.64 24.27 14.34
CA SER A 145 18.08 24.09 14.56
C SER A 145 18.42 23.17 15.73
N ASP A 146 17.52 23.05 16.69
CA ASP A 146 17.65 22.14 17.83
C ASP A 146 17.35 20.66 17.48
N GLY A 147 16.90 20.39 16.24
CA GLY A 147 16.59 19.06 15.76
C GLY A 147 15.38 18.42 16.44
N ARG A 148 14.50 19.20 17.08
CA ARG A 148 13.35 18.64 17.82
C ARG A 148 12.05 18.63 17.04
N SER A 149 11.96 19.37 15.95
CA SER A 149 10.75 19.45 15.13
C SER A 149 11.03 18.97 13.72
N TRP A 150 10.20 18.05 13.22
CA TRP A 150 10.41 17.38 11.95
C TRP A 150 9.11 17.34 11.14
N ARG A 151 9.25 17.47 9.83
CA ARG A 151 8.19 17.17 8.87
C ARG A 151 8.53 15.89 8.14
N CYS A 152 7.66 14.91 8.27
CA CYS A 152 7.83 13.57 7.74
C CYS A 152 6.87 13.33 6.59
N TYR A 153 7.37 12.63 5.58
CA TYR A 153 6.60 12.23 4.42
C TYR A 153 6.78 10.74 4.19
N ILE A 154 5.70 10.06 3.81
CA ILE A 154 5.67 8.62 3.59
C ILE A 154 5.50 8.30 2.10
N GLY A 155 6.12 7.20 1.66
CA GLY A 155 6.02 6.72 0.29
C GLY A 155 6.66 7.67 -0.72
N SER A 156 6.01 7.82 -1.88
CA SER A 156 6.52 8.63 -2.99
C SER A 156 6.65 10.11 -2.67
N GLU A 157 5.86 10.63 -1.73
CA GLU A 157 5.95 12.03 -1.32
C GLU A 157 7.34 12.34 -0.72
N ALA A 158 7.96 11.42 0.01
CA ALA A 158 9.33 11.61 0.51
C ALA A 158 10.37 11.78 -0.62
N VAL A 159 10.12 11.14 -1.77
CA VAL A 159 10.93 11.27 -2.98
C VAL A 159 10.67 12.63 -3.65
N GLU A 160 9.42 13.03 -3.77
CA GLU A 160 9.01 14.32 -4.34
C GLU A 160 9.58 15.51 -3.56
N GLN A 161 9.58 15.40 -2.23
CA GLN A 161 10.16 16.38 -1.31
C GLN A 161 11.70 16.31 -1.23
N ARG A 162 12.32 15.44 -2.04
CA ARG A 162 13.78 15.22 -2.13
C ARG A 162 14.43 14.94 -0.78
N ILE A 163 13.74 14.15 0.04
CA ILE A 163 14.26 13.66 1.32
C ILE A 163 15.03 12.37 1.08
N ILE A 164 14.48 11.48 0.25
CA ILE A 164 15.12 10.25 -0.21
C ILE A 164 15.12 10.15 -1.73
N GLY A 165 16.00 9.32 -2.29
CA GLY A 165 16.00 9.00 -3.72
C GLY A 165 14.91 7.99 -4.07
N ALA A 166 14.41 8.05 -5.32
CA ALA A 166 13.36 7.12 -5.80
C ALA A 166 13.76 5.64 -5.68
N GLY A 167 15.03 5.34 -5.93
CA GLY A 167 15.56 3.97 -5.82
C GLY A 167 15.81 3.51 -4.38
N PHE A 168 15.69 4.40 -3.39
CA PHE A 168 15.91 4.07 -1.98
C PHE A 168 14.60 3.72 -1.26
N LEU A 169 13.46 4.15 -1.78
CA LEU A 169 12.16 3.80 -1.20
C LEU A 169 11.91 2.30 -1.34
N GLY A 170 11.61 1.65 -0.21
CA GLY A 170 11.41 0.21 -0.11
C GLY A 170 12.69 -0.60 0.07
N ASP A 171 13.88 0.02 0.03
CA ASP A 171 15.14 -0.68 0.25
C ASP A 171 15.24 -1.24 1.67
N TYR A 172 15.94 -2.36 1.80
CA TYR A 172 16.17 -3.00 3.09
C TYR A 172 17.22 -2.23 3.91
N ALA A 173 16.83 -1.81 5.11
CA ALA A 173 17.64 -1.04 6.05
C ALA A 173 17.59 -1.70 7.45
N PRO A 174 18.43 -2.72 7.71
CA PRO A 174 18.36 -3.52 8.93
C PRO A 174 18.88 -2.80 10.18
N THR A 175 19.73 -1.80 10.00
CA THR A 175 20.35 -1.02 11.07
C THR A 175 20.15 0.47 10.80
N PRO A 176 19.95 1.28 11.85
CA PRO A 176 19.95 2.74 11.69
C PRO A 176 21.25 3.18 11.01
N GLY A 177 21.15 4.12 10.08
CA GLY A 177 22.30 4.70 9.42
C GLY A 177 23.23 5.36 10.44
N ALA A 178 24.49 4.98 10.43
CA ALA A 178 25.58 5.73 11.04
C ALA A 178 26.21 6.56 9.92
N GLY A 179 25.55 7.66 9.54
CA GLY A 179 26.10 8.62 8.58
C GLY A 179 27.42 9.20 9.07
#